data_AF-A0A1S3K0R4-F1
#
_entry.id   AF-A0A1S3K0R4-F1
#
_cell.length_a   1.000
_cell.length_b   1.000
_cell.length_c   1.000
_cell.angle_alpha   90.00
_cell.angle_beta   90.00
_cell.angle_gamma   90.00
#
_symmetry.space_group_name_H-M   'P 1'
#
loop_
_entity.id
_entity.type
_entity.pdbx_description
1 polymer ?
#
loop_
_entity_poly.entity_id
_entity_poly.type
_entity_poly.pdbx_seq_one_letter_code
_entity_poly.pdbx_strand_id
1 'polypeptide(L)'
;MFGIGGGNEEEEKAKGGPEGEPLDPEASEGEVLMKQIDDATNESLESTRRMLSLCEESKDAGIRTLVMLDEQGEQLDKIEEGMDEINRDMKEAEQNLEGLEKCCGLCVLPWKKTKSFEKGGDYNATWKASEDGQVNSNGPRVQAPGEQVMIGGNYVTRITKDAREDEMEQNISEVAGMIGNLKNMAYDMGNEIDNQNRQVDRINQKATSNEVRINEANKRANKLLKN
;
A
#
# COMPACT_ATOMS: atom_id res chain seq x y z
N MET A 1 -51.07 31.82 10.74
CA MET A 1 -51.49 30.46 10.32
C MET A 1 -50.25 29.60 10.40
N PHE A 2 -50.07 28.85 11.49
CA PHE A 2 -50.54 27.45 11.65
C PHE A 2 -49.88 26.55 10.58
N GLY A 3 -49.08 25.54 10.88
CA GLY A 3 -48.89 24.85 12.16
C GLY A 3 -47.69 23.90 12.19
N ILE A 4 -47.62 23.24 13.35
CA ILE A 4 -46.60 22.37 13.92
C ILE A 4 -46.64 20.97 13.28
N GLY A 5 -45.48 20.30 13.26
CA GLY A 5 -45.34 18.85 13.15
C GLY A 5 -43.93 18.53 12.69
N GLY A 6 -43.10 17.73 13.34
CA GLY A 6 -43.22 16.77 14.43
C GLY A 6 -41.95 15.92 14.31
N GLY A 7 -41.24 15.69 15.42
CA GLY A 7 -39.96 15.00 15.41
C GLY A 7 -40.07 13.56 14.90
N ASN A 8 -39.07 13.12 14.15
CA ASN A 8 -38.75 11.71 14.01
C ASN A 8 -37.36 11.51 14.61
N GLU A 9 -37.34 11.29 15.92
CA GLU A 9 -36.29 10.50 16.57
C GLU A 9 -36.45 9.07 16.04
N GLU A 10 -35.56 8.65 15.13
CA GLU A 10 -35.44 7.24 14.79
C GLU A 10 -34.84 6.51 15.99
N GLU A 11 -35.74 5.93 16.76
CA GLU A 11 -35.51 5.02 17.87
C GLU A 11 -34.67 3.82 17.40
N GLU A 12 -33.41 3.81 17.78
CA GLU A 12 -32.48 2.69 17.61
C GLU A 12 -33.00 1.49 18.43
N LYS A 13 -33.83 0.65 17.80
CA LYS A 13 -34.24 -0.63 18.38
C LYS A 13 -33.01 -1.54 18.49
N ALA A 14 -32.44 -1.57 19.69
CA ALA A 14 -31.55 -2.64 20.14
C ALA A 14 -32.21 -4.00 19.81
N LYS A 15 -31.60 -4.75 18.89
CA LYS A 15 -31.98 -6.14 18.63
C LYS A 15 -31.72 -6.92 19.91
N GLY A 16 -32.80 -7.41 20.52
CA GLY A 16 -32.74 -8.29 21.68
C GLY A 16 -31.80 -9.44 21.42
N GLY A 17 -30.82 -9.63 22.31
CA GLY A 17 -30.13 -10.90 22.46
C GLY A 17 -31.12 -12.01 22.83
N PRO A 18 -30.71 -13.28 22.79
CA PRO A 18 -31.60 -14.39 23.08
C PRO A 18 -32.20 -14.18 24.47
N GLU A 19 -33.52 -13.99 24.52
CA GLU A 19 -34.27 -13.99 25.77
C GLU A 19 -34.06 -15.35 26.42
N GLY A 20 -33.28 -15.37 27.51
CA GLY A 20 -33.01 -16.59 28.25
C GLY A 20 -34.32 -17.21 28.70
N GLU A 21 -34.59 -18.44 28.25
CA GLU A 21 -35.68 -19.25 28.78
C GLU A 21 -35.59 -19.29 30.31
N PRO A 22 -36.72 -19.11 31.03
CA PRO A 22 -36.72 -19.15 32.48
C PRO A 22 -36.22 -20.52 32.95
N LEU A 23 -35.11 -20.52 33.69
CA LEU A 23 -34.51 -21.71 34.30
C LEU A 23 -35.53 -22.38 35.21
N ASP A 24 -35.72 -23.68 35.01
CA ASP A 24 -36.56 -24.53 35.85
C ASP A 24 -36.07 -24.43 37.32
N PRO A 25 -36.94 -24.06 38.28
CA PRO A 25 -36.55 -23.83 39.68
C PRO A 25 -35.97 -25.06 40.41
N GLU A 26 -35.92 -26.24 39.77
CA GLU A 26 -35.31 -27.46 40.30
C GLU A 26 -33.97 -27.87 39.64
N ALA A 27 -33.41 -27.07 38.73
CA ALA A 27 -32.15 -27.42 38.07
C ALA A 27 -30.98 -27.51 39.08
N SER A 28 -30.28 -28.64 39.09
CA SER A 28 -29.10 -28.85 39.94
C SER A 28 -28.00 -27.85 39.58
N GLU A 29 -27.19 -27.40 40.54
CA GLU A 29 -26.05 -26.50 40.28
C GLU A 29 -25.13 -27.03 39.17
N GLY A 30 -25.02 -28.37 39.04
CA GLY A 30 -24.28 -29.01 37.95
C GLY A 30 -24.92 -28.85 36.57
N GLU A 31 -26.25 -28.81 36.47
CA GLU A 31 -26.97 -28.61 35.20
C GLU A 31 -26.83 -27.16 34.72
N VAL A 32 -26.90 -26.19 35.63
CA VAL A 32 -26.64 -24.78 35.32
C VAL A 32 -25.22 -24.59 34.80
N LEU A 33 -24.23 -25.20 35.45
CA LEU A 33 -22.83 -25.09 35.04
C LEU A 33 -22.58 -25.76 33.67
N MET A 34 -23.18 -26.92 33.42
CA MET A 34 -23.08 -27.60 32.11
C MET A 34 -23.72 -26.77 30.99
N LYS A 35 -24.87 -26.13 31.26
CA LYS A 35 -25.50 -25.21 30.30
C LYS A 35 -24.59 -24.03 29.97
N GLN A 36 -23.98 -23.42 30.98
CA GLN A 36 -23.02 -22.31 30.76
C GLN A 36 -21.80 -22.73 29.94
N ILE A 37 -21.27 -23.94 30.16
CA ILE A 37 -20.16 -24.47 29.35
C ILE A 37 -20.60 -24.67 27.90
N ASP A 38 -21.82 -25.20 27.69
CA ASP A 38 -22.38 -25.41 26.35
C ASP A 38 -22.55 -24.09 25.59
N ASP A 39 -23.15 -23.10 26.25
CA ASP A 39 -23.38 -21.77 25.69
C ASP A 39 -22.05 -21.10 25.30
N ALA A 40 -21.04 -21.14 26.18
CA ALA A 40 -19.72 -20.59 25.91
C ALA A 40 -18.98 -21.34 24.77
N THR A 41 -19.17 -22.66 24.67
CA THR A 41 -18.58 -23.48 23.60
C THR A 41 -19.20 -23.14 22.24
N ASN A 42 -20.52 -22.98 22.18
CA ASN A 42 -21.23 -22.57 20.97
C ASN A 42 -20.80 -21.16 20.52
N GLU A 43 -20.74 -20.20 21.45
CA GLU A 43 -20.29 -18.84 21.15
C GLU A 43 -18.86 -18.81 20.62
N SER A 44 -17.96 -19.60 21.22
CA SER A 44 -16.57 -19.75 20.77
C SER A 44 -16.51 -20.33 19.36
N LEU A 45 -17.29 -21.36 19.07
CA LEU A 45 -17.35 -21.97 17.74
C LEU A 45 -17.83 -20.97 16.68
N GLU A 46 -18.91 -20.23 16.96
CA GLU A 46 -19.37 -19.17 16.07
C GLU A 46 -18.29 -18.11 15.84
N SER A 47 -17.52 -17.77 16.88
CA SER A 47 -16.38 -16.86 16.73
C SER A 47 -15.31 -17.41 15.79
N THR A 48 -14.98 -18.71 15.86
CA THR A 48 -14.03 -19.34 14.93
C THR A 48 -14.53 -19.29 13.48
N ARG A 49 -15.84 -19.47 13.25
CA ARG A 49 -16.45 -19.37 11.92
C ARG A 49 -16.41 -17.93 11.38
N ARG A 50 -16.69 -16.93 12.22
CA ARG A 50 -16.53 -15.52 11.86
C ARG A 50 -15.08 -15.20 11.51
N MET A 51 -14.14 -15.73 12.27
CA MET A 51 -12.70 -15.53 12.04
C MET A 51 -12.26 -16.06 10.67
N LEU A 52 -12.71 -17.26 10.28
CA LEU A 52 -12.48 -17.80 8.93
C LEU A 52 -13.00 -16.86 7.84
N SER A 53 -14.26 -16.44 7.94
CA SER A 53 -14.86 -15.53 6.96
C SER A 53 -14.10 -14.21 6.83
N LEU A 54 -13.66 -13.64 7.96
CA LEU A 54 -12.86 -12.41 7.97
C LEU A 54 -11.47 -12.61 7.35
N CYS A 55 -10.83 -13.75 7.61
CA CYS A 55 -9.54 -14.09 7.01
C CYS A 55 -9.63 -14.30 5.50
N GLU A 56 -10.69 -14.95 5.01
CA GLU A 56 -10.94 -15.12 3.58
C GLU A 56 -11.18 -13.78 2.89
N GLU A 57 -12.03 -12.93 3.46
CA GLU A 57 -12.28 -11.58 2.94
C GLU A 57 -11.01 -10.74 2.92
N SER A 58 -10.21 -10.80 3.99
CA SER A 58 -8.93 -10.11 4.08
C SER A 58 -7.94 -10.60 3.03
N LYS A 59 -7.93 -11.92 2.75
CA LYS A 59 -7.08 -12.52 1.72
C LYS A 59 -7.46 -11.97 0.34
N ASP A 60 -8.74 -11.94 0.02
CA ASP A 60 -9.21 -11.45 -1.28
C ASP A 60 -8.93 -9.96 -1.47
N ALA A 61 -9.13 -9.14 -0.42
CA ALA A 61 -8.73 -7.74 -0.43
C ALA A 61 -7.21 -7.56 -0.59
N GLY A 62 -6.41 -8.40 0.08
CA GLY A 62 -4.95 -8.42 -0.05
C GLY A 62 -4.48 -8.75 -1.46
N ILE A 63 -5.07 -9.77 -2.10
CA ILE A 63 -4.75 -10.14 -3.50
C ILE A 63 -5.07 -8.98 -4.44
N ARG A 64 -6.24 -8.36 -4.32
CA ARG A 64 -6.59 -7.18 -5.15
C ARG A 64 -5.60 -6.04 -4.95
N THR A 65 -5.14 -5.83 -3.71
CA THR A 65 -4.16 -4.79 -3.40
C THR A 65 -2.81 -5.07 -4.03
N LEU A 66 -2.32 -6.32 -3.98
CA LEU A 66 -1.09 -6.71 -4.66
C LEU A 66 -1.16 -6.49 -6.18
N VAL A 67 -2.28 -6.84 -6.82
CA VAL A 67 -2.48 -6.57 -8.25
C VAL A 67 -2.47 -5.07 -8.54
N MET A 68 -3.14 -4.26 -7.71
CA MET A 68 -3.12 -2.80 -7.89
C MET A 68 -1.73 -2.21 -7.67
N LEU A 69 -0.92 -2.74 -6.75
CA LEU A 69 0.45 -2.30 -6.54
C LEU A 69 1.34 -2.62 -7.74
N ASP A 70 1.20 -3.82 -8.32
CA ASP A 70 1.91 -4.23 -9.53
C ASP A 70 1.58 -3.30 -10.73
N GLU A 71 0.29 -3.06 -10.97
CA GLU A 71 -0.16 -2.11 -12.01
C GLU A 71 0.29 -0.67 -11.76
N GLN A 72 0.38 -0.25 -10.50
CA GLN A 72 0.90 1.08 -10.13
C GLN A 72 2.42 1.16 -10.35
N GLY A 73 3.17 0.10 -10.06
CA GLY A 73 4.60 0.01 -10.33
C GLY A 73 4.91 0.23 -11.81
N GLU A 74 4.20 -0.48 -12.70
CA GLU A 74 4.37 -0.29 -14.15
C GLU A 74 4.04 1.14 -14.62
N GLN A 75 3.06 1.80 -13.97
CA GLN A 75 2.74 3.19 -14.29
C GLN A 75 3.84 4.13 -13.86
N LEU A 76 4.45 3.92 -12.69
CA LEU A 76 5.57 4.72 -12.21
C LEU A 76 6.80 4.53 -13.09
N ASP A 77 7.07 3.32 -13.58
CA ASP A 77 8.14 3.06 -14.55
C ASP A 77 7.94 3.89 -15.84
N LYS A 78 6.74 3.88 -16.41
CA LYS A 78 6.41 4.70 -17.60
C LYS A 78 6.57 6.20 -17.33
N ILE A 79 6.22 6.66 -16.13
CA ILE A 79 6.39 8.07 -15.75
C ILE A 79 7.88 8.41 -15.62
N GLU A 80 8.68 7.54 -15.00
CA GLU A 80 10.12 7.73 -14.85
C GLU A 80 10.81 7.78 -16.22
N GLU A 81 10.46 6.88 -17.15
CA GLU A 81 10.93 6.90 -18.54
C GLU A 81 10.53 8.20 -19.25
N GLY A 82 9.29 8.66 -19.08
CA GLY A 82 8.82 9.92 -19.64
C GLY A 82 9.59 11.14 -19.10
N MET A 83 10.00 11.12 -17.82
CA MET A 83 10.87 12.17 -17.27
C MET A 83 12.26 12.17 -17.90
N ASP A 84 12.81 10.99 -18.18
CA ASP A 84 14.10 10.84 -18.86
C ASP A 84 14.04 11.32 -20.32
N GLU A 85 12.93 11.03 -21.01
CA GLU A 85 12.65 11.54 -22.36
C GLU A 85 12.57 13.07 -22.38
N ILE A 86 11.78 13.68 -21.51
CA ILE A 86 11.68 15.15 -21.42
C ILE A 86 13.05 15.77 -21.20
N ASN A 87 13.90 15.18 -20.35
CA ASN A 87 15.23 15.71 -20.11
C ASN A 87 16.13 15.66 -21.36
N ARG A 88 16.03 14.59 -22.15
CA ARG A 88 16.73 14.47 -23.44
C ARG A 88 16.21 15.50 -24.45
N ASP A 89 14.90 15.66 -24.56
CA ASP A 89 14.29 16.62 -25.49
C ASP A 89 14.64 18.06 -25.12
N MET A 90 14.67 18.38 -23.83
CA MET A 90 15.10 19.69 -23.34
C MET A 90 16.56 19.98 -23.64
N LYS A 91 17.43 18.96 -23.64
CA LYS A 91 18.82 19.11 -24.06
C LYS A 91 18.92 19.48 -25.54
N GLU A 92 18.12 18.87 -26.40
CA GLU A 92 18.09 19.21 -27.82
C GLU A 92 17.50 20.61 -28.04
N ALA A 93 16.40 20.94 -27.36
CA ALA A 93 15.76 22.25 -27.43
C ALA A 93 16.73 23.38 -27.04
N GLU A 94 17.52 23.20 -25.98
CA GLU A 94 18.54 24.17 -25.56
C GLU A 94 19.63 24.35 -26.62
N GLN A 95 20.13 23.27 -27.23
CA GLN A 95 21.13 23.36 -28.31
C GLN A 95 20.59 24.10 -29.53
N ASN A 96 19.32 23.86 -29.88
CA ASN A 96 18.65 24.57 -30.98
C ASN A 96 18.49 26.06 -30.66
N LEU A 97 18.11 26.42 -29.42
CA LEU A 97 18.05 27.81 -28.98
C LEU A 97 19.43 28.50 -28.99
N GLU A 98 20.48 27.82 -28.55
CA GLU A 98 21.87 28.32 -28.66
C GLU A 98 22.30 28.50 -30.12
N GLY A 99 21.83 27.64 -31.03
CA GLY A 99 22.03 27.78 -32.47
C GLY A 99 21.37 29.06 -33.02
N LEU A 100 20.15 29.36 -32.59
CA LEU A 100 19.40 30.56 -33.00
C LEU A 100 19.95 31.85 -32.39
N GLU A 101 20.59 31.79 -31.22
CA GLU A 101 21.27 32.94 -30.60
C GLU A 101 22.54 33.38 -31.37
N LYS A 102 23.10 32.54 -32.25
CA LYS A 102 24.30 32.86 -33.05
C LYS A 102 23.92 33.70 -34.27
N CYS A 103 24.25 35.00 -34.23
CA CYS A 103 24.13 35.89 -35.38
C CYS A 103 25.16 35.53 -36.47
N CYS A 104 24.69 35.38 -37.72
CA CYS A 104 25.51 35.21 -38.93
C CYS A 104 26.54 34.07 -38.90
N GLY A 105 26.10 32.81 -38.70
CA GLY A 105 26.75 31.57 -39.17
C GLY A 105 28.16 31.19 -38.69
N LEU A 106 28.95 32.11 -38.14
CA LEU A 106 30.37 31.90 -37.81
C LEU A 106 30.87 32.71 -36.60
N CYS A 107 30.12 33.72 -36.11
CA CYS A 107 30.56 34.58 -35.01
C CYS A 107 29.74 34.38 -33.73
N VAL A 108 30.27 33.60 -32.78
CA VAL A 108 29.76 33.58 -31.40
C VAL A 108 30.24 34.87 -30.72
N LEU A 109 29.33 35.80 -30.38
CA LEU A 109 29.67 36.96 -29.57
C LEU A 109 30.28 36.48 -28.24
N PRO A 110 31.58 36.72 -27.95
CA PRO A 110 32.27 36.15 -26.79
C PRO A 110 31.72 36.65 -25.44
N TRP A 111 30.80 37.62 -25.48
CA TRP A 111 30.17 38.25 -24.32
C TRP A 111 28.82 37.63 -23.92
N LYS A 112 28.31 36.62 -24.67
CA LYS A 112 27.07 35.90 -24.35
C LYS A 112 27.25 34.38 -24.29
N LYS A 113 28.24 33.89 -23.52
CA LYS A 113 28.28 32.47 -23.15
C LYS A 113 27.20 32.20 -22.09
N THR A 114 26.11 31.59 -22.49
CA THR A 114 25.13 31.00 -21.57
C THR A 114 25.78 29.81 -20.85
N LYS A 115 25.46 29.64 -19.56
CA LYS A 115 25.93 28.49 -18.78
C LYS A 115 25.08 27.28 -19.16
N SER A 116 25.72 26.15 -19.49
CA SER A 116 25.02 24.89 -19.72
C SER A 116 24.39 24.39 -18.41
N PHE A 117 23.09 24.14 -18.42
CA PHE A 117 22.33 23.61 -17.28
C PHE A 117 22.93 22.29 -16.77
N GLU A 118 23.42 21.44 -17.69
CA GLU A 118 24.03 20.13 -17.41
C GLU A 118 25.34 20.17 -16.60
N LYS A 119 25.94 21.37 -16.42
CA LYS A 119 27.18 21.54 -15.64
C LYS A 119 26.91 21.94 -14.19
N GLY A 120 25.65 22.06 -13.78
CA GLY A 120 25.26 22.33 -12.39
C GLY A 120 25.44 21.10 -11.49
N GLY A 121 25.81 21.32 -10.22
CA GLY A 121 25.88 20.25 -9.22
C GLY A 121 24.52 19.58 -9.00
N ASP A 122 23.44 20.36 -9.03
CA ASP A 122 22.06 19.88 -8.86
C ASP A 122 21.63 18.95 -10.00
N TYR A 123 22.04 19.25 -11.24
CA TYR A 123 21.80 18.35 -12.38
C TYR A 123 22.50 17.00 -12.19
N ASN A 124 23.76 17.02 -11.72
CA ASN A 124 24.51 15.79 -11.49
C ASN A 124 23.90 14.94 -10.37
N ALA A 125 23.39 15.57 -9.31
CA ALA A 125 22.72 14.87 -8.22
C ALA A 125 21.41 14.21 -8.68
N THR A 126 20.60 14.87 -9.50
CA THR A 126 19.32 14.32 -9.96
C THR A 126 19.47 13.30 -11.08
N TRP A 127 20.35 13.56 -12.06
CA TRP A 127 20.40 12.79 -13.31
C TRP A 127 21.59 11.84 -13.42
N LYS A 128 22.60 11.94 -12.54
CA LYS A 128 23.74 11.01 -12.51
C LYS A 128 23.88 10.20 -11.23
N ALA A 129 23.23 10.59 -10.13
CA ALA A 129 23.29 9.78 -8.91
C ALA A 129 22.48 8.47 -9.03
N SER A 130 21.58 8.38 -10.00
CA SER A 130 20.73 7.20 -10.20
C SER A 130 21.44 6.04 -10.91
N GLU A 131 22.66 6.23 -11.43
CA GLU A 131 23.43 5.20 -12.13
C GLU A 131 24.19 4.25 -11.17
N ASP A 132 24.48 4.71 -9.94
CA ASP A 132 25.29 3.97 -8.94
C ASP A 132 24.49 3.39 -7.76
N GLY A 133 23.17 3.49 -7.79
CA GLY A 133 22.29 3.02 -6.71
C GLY A 133 21.88 1.57 -6.89
N GLN A 134 22.74 0.63 -6.47
CA GLN A 134 22.43 -0.78 -6.32
C GLN A 134 21.07 -0.96 -5.61
N VAL A 135 20.01 -1.25 -6.37
CA VAL A 135 18.78 -1.80 -5.81
C VAL A 135 19.16 -3.15 -5.25
N ASN A 136 19.31 -3.22 -3.93
CA ASN A 136 19.43 -4.50 -3.26
C ASN A 136 18.05 -5.19 -3.32
N SER A 137 17.72 -5.75 -4.48
CA SER A 137 16.59 -6.66 -4.70
C SER A 137 16.75 -7.98 -3.95
N ASN A 138 17.86 -8.15 -3.22
CA ASN A 138 18.00 -9.13 -2.15
C ASN A 138 17.93 -8.43 -0.79
N GLY A 139 16.74 -7.90 -0.46
CA GLY A 139 16.35 -7.84 0.95
C GLY A 139 16.64 -9.21 1.59
N PRO A 140 17.08 -9.27 2.86
CA PRO A 140 17.45 -10.53 3.47
C PRO A 140 16.27 -11.48 3.29
N ARG A 141 16.44 -12.49 2.43
CA ARG A 141 15.55 -13.63 2.40
C ARG A 141 15.72 -14.17 3.81
N VAL A 142 14.74 -13.90 4.65
CA VAL A 142 14.68 -14.45 6.00
C VAL A 142 14.46 -15.93 5.74
N GLN A 143 15.54 -16.65 5.48
CA GLN A 143 15.65 -18.04 5.82
C GLN A 143 15.56 -18.00 7.34
N ALA A 144 14.33 -17.94 7.84
CA ALA A 144 14.06 -18.20 9.23
C ALA A 144 14.81 -19.50 9.51
N PRO A 145 15.76 -19.51 10.46
CA PRO A 145 16.16 -20.77 11.06
C PRO A 145 14.84 -21.45 11.42
N GLY A 146 14.71 -22.74 11.11
CA GLY A 146 13.49 -23.50 11.32
C GLY A 146 13.07 -23.57 12.79
N GLU A 147 12.63 -22.46 13.36
CA GLU A 147 11.55 -22.43 14.33
C GLU A 147 10.28 -22.61 13.51
N GLN A 148 10.10 -23.85 13.06
CA GLN A 148 8.82 -24.48 13.32
C GLN A 148 8.56 -24.23 14.79
N VAL A 149 7.76 -23.19 15.08
CA VAL A 149 6.94 -23.23 16.28
C VAL A 149 6.09 -24.45 16.03
N MET A 150 6.58 -25.60 16.48
CA MET A 150 5.77 -26.76 16.73
C MET A 150 4.82 -26.26 17.81
N ILE A 151 3.72 -25.64 17.40
CA ILE A 151 2.50 -25.58 18.18
C ILE A 151 2.02 -27.04 18.19
N GLY A 152 2.76 -27.87 18.95
CA GLY A 152 2.49 -29.28 19.19
C GLY A 152 1.49 -29.42 20.34
N GLY A 153 0.54 -28.50 20.39
CA GLY A 153 -0.56 -28.46 21.33
C GLY A 153 -1.79 -27.97 20.58
N ASN A 154 -2.92 -28.61 20.84
CA ASN A 154 -4.20 -28.19 20.30
C ASN A 154 -4.42 -26.70 20.60
N TYR A 155 -4.87 -25.92 19.62
CA TYR A 155 -5.26 -24.52 19.79
C TYR A 155 -6.43 -24.37 20.78
N VAL A 156 -7.28 -25.40 20.86
CA VAL A 156 -8.46 -25.49 21.70
C VAL A 156 -8.22 -26.48 22.83
N THR A 157 -8.39 -26.01 24.06
CA THR A 157 -8.39 -26.89 25.23
C THR A 157 -9.67 -27.71 25.21
N ARG A 158 -9.54 -29.05 25.16
CA ARG A 158 -10.67 -29.97 25.09
C ARG A 158 -11.27 -30.22 26.47
N ILE A 159 -12.49 -29.77 26.71
CA ILE A 159 -13.22 -29.89 27.98
C ILE A 159 -14.34 -30.93 27.82
N THR A 160 -15.21 -30.76 26.83
CA THR A 160 -16.36 -31.67 26.57
C THR A 160 -15.97 -32.85 25.68
N LYS A 161 -14.90 -32.71 24.89
CA LYS A 161 -14.43 -33.68 23.88
C LYS A 161 -15.52 -34.05 22.87
N ASP A 162 -16.33 -33.06 22.51
CA ASP A 162 -17.39 -33.22 21.51
C ASP A 162 -16.92 -32.75 20.12
N ALA A 163 -17.78 -32.99 19.12
CA ALA A 163 -17.49 -32.63 17.73
C ALA A 163 -17.34 -31.12 17.49
N ARG A 164 -17.87 -30.26 18.38
CA ARG A 164 -17.73 -28.80 18.25
C ARG A 164 -16.32 -28.37 18.59
N GLU A 165 -15.72 -28.95 19.64
CA GLU A 165 -14.32 -28.70 19.98
C GLU A 165 -13.37 -29.16 18.88
N ASP A 166 -13.68 -30.28 18.20
CA ASP A 166 -12.93 -30.72 17.01
C ASP A 166 -13.08 -29.75 15.83
N GLU A 167 -14.29 -29.24 15.57
CA GLU A 167 -14.53 -28.22 14.53
C GLU A 167 -13.81 -26.91 14.87
N MET A 168 -13.85 -26.46 16.12
CA MET A 168 -13.12 -25.25 16.57
C MET A 168 -11.63 -25.40 16.35
N GLU A 169 -11.04 -26.54 16.69
CA GLU A 169 -9.63 -26.82 16.47
C GLU A 169 -9.26 -26.74 14.99
N GLN A 170 -10.08 -27.36 14.12
CA GLN A 170 -9.89 -27.31 12.69
C GLN A 170 -9.98 -25.87 12.15
N ASN A 171 -11.02 -25.13 12.54
CA ASN A 171 -11.22 -23.75 12.11
C ASN A 171 -10.04 -22.85 12.52
N ILE A 172 -9.56 -22.96 13.76
CA ILE A 172 -8.42 -22.15 14.23
C ILE A 172 -7.12 -22.56 13.53
N SER A 173 -6.90 -23.86 13.27
CA SER A 173 -5.73 -24.31 12.50
C SER A 173 -5.75 -23.75 11.07
N GLU A 174 -6.92 -23.70 10.43
CA GLU A 174 -7.07 -23.12 9.10
C GLU A 174 -6.84 -21.60 9.12
N VAL A 175 -7.43 -20.89 10.09
CA VAL A 175 -7.15 -19.47 10.30
C VAL A 175 -5.66 -19.22 10.51
N ALA A 176 -4.97 -20.01 11.32
CA ALA A 176 -3.53 -19.86 11.55
C ALA A 176 -2.73 -19.93 10.23
N GLY A 177 -3.12 -20.85 9.34
CA GLY A 177 -2.58 -20.94 7.98
C GLY A 177 -2.88 -19.70 7.13
N MET A 178 -4.13 -19.24 7.13
CA MET A 178 -4.54 -18.03 6.41
C MET A 178 -3.79 -16.79 6.91
N ILE A 179 -3.62 -16.62 8.21
CA ILE A 179 -2.84 -15.54 8.83
C ILE A 179 -1.37 -15.61 8.40
N GLY A 180 -0.80 -16.81 8.30
CA GLY A 180 0.54 -17.01 7.74
C GLY A 180 0.67 -16.47 6.31
N ASN A 181 -0.32 -16.73 5.46
CA ASN A 181 -0.37 -16.20 4.09
C ASN A 181 -0.58 -14.68 4.06
N LEU A 182 -1.49 -14.15 4.89
CA LEU A 182 -1.72 -12.72 5.04
C LEU A 182 -0.45 -11.98 5.46
N LYS A 183 0.36 -12.56 6.36
CA LYS A 183 1.65 -12.02 6.78
C LYS A 183 2.64 -11.91 5.60
N ASN A 184 2.73 -12.94 4.77
CA ASN A 184 3.61 -12.90 3.60
C ASN A 184 3.16 -11.81 2.62
N MET A 185 1.85 -11.73 2.31
CA MET A 185 1.31 -10.66 1.47
C MET A 185 1.58 -9.26 2.06
N ALA A 186 1.45 -9.09 3.38
CA ALA A 186 1.76 -7.82 4.04
C ALA A 186 3.24 -7.43 3.89
N TYR A 187 4.15 -8.40 3.95
CA TYR A 187 5.57 -8.15 3.71
C TYR A 187 5.86 -7.77 2.25
N ASP A 188 5.26 -8.48 1.30
CA ASP A 188 5.41 -8.20 -0.13
C ASP A 188 4.85 -6.81 -0.50
N MET A 189 3.64 -6.48 -0.02
CA MET A 189 3.05 -5.15 -0.18
C MET A 189 3.94 -4.06 0.44
N GLY A 190 4.51 -4.30 1.63
CA GLY A 190 5.38 -3.34 2.30
C GLY A 190 6.65 -3.03 1.50
N ASN A 191 7.32 -4.07 0.99
CA ASN A 191 8.53 -3.89 0.18
C ASN A 191 8.23 -3.17 -1.14
N GLU A 192 7.12 -3.50 -1.78
CA GLU A 192 6.73 -2.87 -3.04
C GLU A 192 6.41 -1.38 -2.84
N ILE A 193 5.67 -1.04 -1.79
CA ILE A 193 5.40 0.36 -1.42
C ILE A 193 6.71 1.12 -1.13
N ASP A 194 7.65 0.53 -0.40
CA ASP A 194 8.95 1.17 -0.13
C ASP A 194 9.77 1.42 -1.40
N ASN A 195 9.74 0.49 -2.35
CA ASN A 195 10.39 0.64 -3.65
C ASN A 195 9.73 1.76 -4.48
N GLN A 196 8.40 1.74 -4.58
CA GLN A 196 7.62 2.75 -5.30
C GLN A 196 7.79 4.14 -4.68
N ASN A 197 7.82 4.27 -3.36
CA ASN A 197 8.08 5.55 -2.68
C ASN A 197 9.43 6.15 -3.09
N ARG A 198 10.50 5.34 -3.11
CA ARG A 198 11.82 5.79 -3.56
C ARG A 198 11.81 6.18 -5.04
N GLN A 199 11.05 5.48 -5.87
CA GLN A 199 10.88 5.83 -7.28
C GLN A 199 10.15 7.16 -7.45
N VAL A 200 9.07 7.39 -6.71
CA VAL A 200 8.34 8.66 -6.69
C VAL A 200 9.27 9.82 -6.28
N ASP A 201 10.12 9.63 -5.28
CA ASP A 201 11.11 10.65 -4.88
C ASP A 201 12.07 11.01 -6.03
N ARG A 202 12.58 10.00 -6.77
CA ARG A 202 13.42 10.25 -7.95
C ARG A 202 12.65 10.98 -9.05
N ILE A 203 11.43 10.53 -9.36
CA ILE A 203 10.55 11.16 -10.34
C ILE A 203 10.31 12.63 -9.97
N ASN A 204 10.04 12.92 -8.71
CA ASN A 204 9.78 14.28 -8.24
C ASN A 204 11.01 15.20 -8.41
N GLN A 205 12.21 14.70 -8.11
CA GLN A 205 13.45 15.43 -8.36
C GLN A 205 13.68 15.69 -9.86
N LYS A 206 13.49 14.66 -10.70
CA LYS A 206 13.57 14.77 -12.17
C LYS A 206 12.55 15.79 -12.70
N ALA A 207 11.31 15.72 -12.24
CA ALA A 207 10.22 16.62 -12.62
C ALA A 207 10.53 18.08 -12.26
N THR A 208 10.99 18.34 -11.04
CA THR A 208 11.40 19.70 -10.60
C THR A 208 12.54 20.24 -11.46
N SER A 209 13.54 19.39 -11.77
CA SER A 209 14.66 19.76 -12.64
C SER A 209 14.18 20.11 -14.06
N ASN A 210 13.33 19.27 -14.64
CA ASN A 210 12.74 19.48 -15.96
C ASN A 210 11.87 20.75 -16.00
N GLU A 211 11.07 21.01 -14.97
CA GLU A 211 10.24 22.22 -14.89
C GLU A 211 11.08 23.50 -14.93
N VAL A 212 12.15 23.58 -14.15
CA VAL A 212 13.07 24.72 -14.16
C VAL A 212 13.68 24.89 -15.55
N ARG A 213 14.12 23.79 -16.16
CA ARG A 213 14.76 23.78 -17.48
C ARG A 213 13.81 24.27 -18.58
N ILE A 214 12.58 23.76 -18.60
CA ILE A 214 11.52 24.17 -19.53
C ILE A 214 11.22 25.66 -19.38
N ASN A 215 11.06 26.14 -18.14
CA ASN A 215 10.77 27.54 -17.87
C ASN A 215 11.91 28.47 -18.33
N GLU A 216 13.16 28.07 -18.14
CA GLU A 216 14.31 28.83 -18.65
C GLU A 216 14.37 28.86 -20.18
N ALA A 217 14.24 27.70 -20.84
CA ALA A 217 14.25 27.60 -22.28
C ALA A 217 13.11 28.43 -22.91
N ASN A 218 11.91 28.37 -22.33
CA ASN A 218 10.76 29.16 -22.79
C ASN A 218 11.01 30.67 -22.63
N LYS A 219 11.62 31.11 -21.53
CA LYS A 219 12.04 32.52 -21.36
C LYS A 219 13.08 32.93 -22.40
N ARG A 220 14.04 32.06 -22.76
CA ARG A 220 15.04 32.33 -23.80
C ARG A 220 14.41 32.43 -25.18
N ALA A 221 13.56 31.46 -25.55
CA ALA A 221 12.81 31.46 -26.81
C ALA A 221 11.98 32.74 -26.99
N ASN A 222 11.25 33.16 -25.96
CA ASN A 222 10.47 34.40 -25.99
C ASN A 222 11.32 35.67 -26.15
N LYS A 223 12.56 35.68 -25.68
CA LYS A 223 13.48 36.81 -25.90
C LYS A 223 13.96 36.87 -27.35
N LEU A 224 14.18 35.71 -27.98
CA LEU A 224 14.56 35.63 -29.39
C LEU A 224 13.46 36.15 -30.31
N LEU A 225 12.19 35.86 -30.01
CA LEU A 225 11.04 36.35 -30.78
C LEU A 225 10.79 37.87 -30.65
N LYS A 226 11.34 38.51 -29.61
CA LYS A 226 11.17 39.95 -29.35
C LYS A 226 12.26 40.82 -29.98
N ASN A 227 13.32 40.22 -30.52
CA ASN A 227 14.37 40.89 -31.29
C ASN A 227 14.08 40.76 -32.79
#